data_AF-A0A4S9MZC5-F1
#
_entry.id   AF-A0A4S9MZC5-F1
#
_cell.length_a   1.000
_cell.length_b   1.000
_cell.length_c   1.000
_cell.angle_alpha   90.00
_cell.angle_beta   90.00
_cell.angle_gamma   90.00
#
_symmetry.space_group_name_H-M   'P 1'
#
loop_
_entity.id
_entity.type
_entity.pdbx_description
1 polymer ?
#
loop_
_entity_poly.entity_id
_entity_poly.type
_entity_poly.pdbx_seq_one_letter_code
_entity_poly.pdbx_strand_id
1 'polypeptide(L)'
;MLAGYETSARECVFRSLFKKASDAFDAEDFEESERLCHLLLTYDDLSMYHKAGCHRILSLGNTDFLWHAEQTIKLYKQLFYPDGRPSGEHILSDSQVRIRDDILEHAYRNLVQAERDHVEIRCDYTERSVRFRTTYGCEPTEKDVSRACLNRHSREYLLATEGSVEDYGAFIERILDRRQEKASGGERK
;
A
#
# COMPACT_ATOMS: atom_id res chain seq x y z
N MET A 1 -24.44 -23.59 -10.23
CA MET A 1 -23.52 -23.48 -9.07
C MET A 1 -22.06 -23.45 -9.55
N LEU A 2 -21.63 -22.38 -10.21
CA LEU A 2 -20.24 -22.20 -10.68
C LEU A 2 -19.63 -20.88 -10.17
N ALA A 3 -20.46 -19.88 -9.88
CA ALA A 3 -20.02 -18.56 -9.40
C ALA A 3 -19.25 -18.58 -8.06
N GLY A 4 -19.51 -19.56 -7.19
CA GLY A 4 -18.82 -19.69 -5.90
C GLY A 4 -17.42 -20.34 -5.97
N TYR A 5 -17.13 -21.09 -7.04
CA TYR A 5 -15.83 -21.75 -7.21
C TYR A 5 -14.85 -20.86 -7.99
N GLU A 6 -15.34 -20.07 -8.95
CA GLU A 6 -14.53 -19.10 -9.68
C GLU A 6 -14.08 -17.92 -8.80
N THR A 7 -14.91 -17.52 -7.83
CA THR A 7 -14.56 -16.47 -6.85
C THR A 7 -13.47 -16.93 -5.88
N SER A 8 -13.50 -18.19 -5.43
CA SER A 8 -12.47 -18.72 -4.52
C SER A 8 -11.13 -18.97 -5.22
N ALA A 9 -11.15 -19.43 -6.48
CA ALA A 9 -9.93 -19.64 -7.26
C ALA A 9 -9.21 -18.32 -7.58
N ARG A 10 -9.96 -17.27 -7.97
CA ARG A 10 -9.37 -15.94 -8.20
C ARG A 10 -8.86 -15.30 -6.92
N GLU A 11 -9.60 -15.44 -5.82
CA GLU A 11 -9.14 -14.96 -4.51
C GLU A 11 -7.81 -15.62 -4.12
N CYS A 12 -7.67 -16.93 -4.33
CA CYS A 12 -6.41 -17.64 -4.10
C CYS A 12 -5.25 -17.11 -4.94
N VAL A 13 -5.51 -16.77 -6.22
CA VAL A 13 -4.51 -16.14 -7.10
C VAL A 13 -4.12 -14.76 -6.60
N PHE A 14 -5.09 -13.91 -6.22
CA PHE A 14 -4.81 -12.57 -5.68
C PHE A 14 -4.02 -12.63 -4.39
N ARG A 15 -4.39 -13.52 -3.45
CA ARG A 15 -3.63 -13.74 -2.22
C ARG A 15 -2.21 -14.19 -2.52
N SER A 16 -2.04 -15.14 -3.44
CA SER A 16 -0.72 -15.65 -3.82
C SER A 16 0.16 -14.58 -4.46
N LEU A 17 -0.40 -13.75 -5.34
CA LEU A 17 0.33 -12.64 -5.96
C LEU A 17 0.66 -11.54 -4.94
N PHE A 18 -0.27 -11.21 -4.05
CA PHE A 18 -0.03 -10.22 -3.01
C PHE A 18 1.04 -10.68 -2.04
N LYS A 19 0.99 -11.94 -1.62
CA LYS A 19 2.05 -12.55 -0.80
C LYS A 19 3.41 -12.45 -1.49
N LYS A 20 3.50 -12.77 -2.79
CA LYS A 20 4.75 -12.61 -3.54
C LYS A 20 5.25 -11.17 -3.57
N ALA A 21 4.34 -10.20 -3.70
CA ALA A 21 4.71 -8.79 -3.65
C ALA A 21 5.28 -8.42 -2.27
N SER A 22 4.65 -8.87 -1.19
CA SER A 22 5.17 -8.67 0.18
C SER A 22 6.50 -9.37 0.40
N ASP A 23 6.63 -10.65 0.01
CA ASP A 23 7.88 -11.41 0.16
C ASP A 23 9.03 -10.74 -0.65
N ALA A 24 8.75 -10.19 -1.84
CA ALA A 24 9.71 -9.43 -2.63
C ALA A 24 10.09 -8.10 -1.95
N PHE A 25 9.11 -7.39 -1.39
CA PHE A 25 9.36 -6.15 -0.63
C PHE A 25 10.27 -6.41 0.58
N ASP A 26 10.00 -7.45 1.36
CA ASP A 26 10.79 -7.84 2.52
C ASP A 26 12.21 -8.30 2.14
N ALA A 27 12.38 -8.84 0.93
CA ALA A 27 13.67 -9.20 0.35
C ALA A 27 14.40 -8.01 -0.32
N GLU A 28 13.88 -6.78 -0.20
CA GLU A 28 14.37 -5.57 -0.84
C GLU A 28 14.34 -5.60 -2.39
N ASP A 29 13.60 -6.54 -2.99
CA ASP A 29 13.32 -6.57 -4.42
C ASP A 29 12.13 -5.65 -4.74
N PHE A 30 12.37 -4.35 -4.60
CA PHE A 30 11.33 -3.33 -4.76
C PHE A 30 10.78 -3.27 -6.18
N GLU A 31 11.60 -3.53 -7.20
CA GLU A 31 11.14 -3.53 -8.59
C GLU A 31 10.10 -4.63 -8.82
N GLU A 32 10.36 -5.85 -8.36
CA GLU A 32 9.40 -6.95 -8.48
C GLU A 32 8.16 -6.71 -7.61
N SER A 33 8.35 -6.23 -6.38
CA SER A 33 7.25 -5.87 -5.48
C SER A 33 6.30 -4.83 -6.12
N GLU A 34 6.84 -3.72 -6.61
CA GLU A 34 6.07 -2.67 -7.28
C GLU A 34 5.39 -3.20 -8.54
N ARG A 35 6.10 -3.99 -9.36
CA ARG A 35 5.54 -4.61 -10.57
C ARG A 35 4.33 -5.49 -10.25
N LEU A 36 4.40 -6.29 -9.19
CA LEU A 36 3.29 -7.16 -8.75
C LEU A 36 2.12 -6.34 -8.18
N CYS A 37 2.39 -5.28 -7.40
CA CYS A 37 1.35 -4.39 -6.89
C CYS A 37 0.63 -3.65 -8.01
N HIS A 38 1.35 -3.12 -9.00
CA HIS A 38 0.74 -2.50 -10.18
C HIS A 38 -0.11 -3.50 -10.97
N LEU A 39 0.40 -4.72 -11.21
CA LEU A 39 -0.36 -5.79 -11.86
C LEU A 39 -1.66 -6.09 -11.10
N LEU A 40 -1.60 -6.25 -9.77
CA LEU A 40 -2.77 -6.49 -8.94
C LEU A 40 -3.80 -5.36 -9.07
N LEU A 41 -3.36 -4.11 -9.08
CA LEU A 41 -4.25 -2.96 -9.22
C LEU A 41 -4.92 -2.84 -10.60
N THR A 42 -4.49 -3.61 -11.61
CA THR A 42 -5.20 -3.69 -12.91
C THR A 42 -6.47 -4.53 -12.86
N TYR A 43 -6.66 -5.36 -11.82
CA TYR A 43 -7.85 -6.19 -11.68
C TYR A 43 -8.98 -5.43 -10.98
N ASP A 44 -10.07 -5.17 -11.71
CA ASP A 44 -11.24 -4.45 -11.19
C ASP A 44 -11.88 -5.16 -9.99
N ASP A 45 -11.95 -6.50 -10.05
CA ASP A 45 -12.53 -7.38 -9.04
C ASP A 45 -11.60 -7.66 -7.85
N LEU A 46 -10.41 -7.04 -7.80
CA LEU A 46 -9.51 -7.16 -6.66
C LEU A 46 -10.18 -6.58 -5.40
N SER A 47 -10.09 -7.33 -4.30
CA SER A 47 -10.70 -6.92 -3.04
C SER A 47 -10.06 -5.64 -2.50
N MET A 48 -10.86 -4.86 -1.78
CA MET A 48 -10.42 -3.59 -1.19
C MET A 48 -9.23 -3.77 -0.21
N TYR A 49 -9.14 -4.93 0.45
CA TYR A 49 -7.99 -5.31 1.27
C TYR A 49 -6.69 -5.37 0.45
N HIS A 50 -6.68 -6.14 -0.64
CA HIS A 50 -5.49 -6.23 -1.49
C HIS A 50 -5.17 -4.90 -2.17
N LYS A 51 -6.17 -4.12 -2.59
CA LYS A 51 -5.97 -2.76 -3.12
C LYS A 51 -5.27 -1.86 -2.09
N ALA A 52 -5.74 -1.87 -0.84
CA ALA A 52 -5.13 -1.09 0.24
C ALA A 52 -3.69 -1.54 0.52
N GLY A 53 -3.44 -2.84 0.55
CA GLY A 53 -2.09 -3.40 0.71
C GLY A 53 -1.14 -3.00 -0.42
N CYS A 54 -1.60 -3.06 -1.68
CA CYS A 54 -0.80 -2.66 -2.83
C CYS A 54 -0.44 -1.18 -2.78
N HIS A 55 -1.42 -0.32 -2.50
CA HIS A 55 -1.14 1.12 -2.34
C HIS A 55 -0.22 1.41 -1.16
N ARG A 56 -0.30 0.63 -0.07
CA ARG A 56 0.63 0.78 1.06
C ARG A 56 2.07 0.50 0.62
N ILE A 57 2.31 -0.58 -0.11
CA ILE A 57 3.65 -0.91 -0.63
C ILE A 57 4.13 0.18 -1.61
N LEU A 58 3.30 0.54 -2.59
CA LEU A 58 3.65 1.54 -3.61
C LEU A 58 3.87 2.95 -3.01
N SER A 59 3.23 3.26 -1.88
CA SER A 59 3.43 4.52 -1.17
C SER A 59 4.81 4.67 -0.54
N LEU A 60 5.65 3.62 -0.60
CA LEU A 60 7.05 3.61 -0.16
C LEU A 60 8.02 3.64 -1.35
N GLY A 61 7.47 3.56 -2.57
CA GLY A 61 8.22 3.55 -3.81
C GLY A 61 8.63 4.95 -4.26
N ASN A 62 9.18 5.03 -5.48
CA ASN A 62 9.70 6.29 -6.02
C ASN A 62 8.69 7.05 -6.90
N THR A 63 7.59 6.41 -7.30
CA THR A 63 6.62 6.97 -8.26
C THR A 63 5.27 7.13 -7.60
N ASP A 64 4.66 8.31 -7.77
CA ASP A 64 3.33 8.64 -7.26
C ASP A 64 3.10 8.29 -5.77
N PHE A 65 4.19 8.28 -4.99
CA PHE A 65 4.21 7.79 -3.61
C PHE A 65 3.20 8.51 -2.71
N LEU A 66 3.07 9.84 -2.88
CA LEU A 66 2.07 10.64 -2.16
C LEU A 66 0.64 10.21 -2.52
N TRP A 67 0.34 10.04 -3.81
CA TRP A 67 -0.98 9.61 -4.24
C TRP A 67 -1.33 8.22 -3.70
N HIS A 68 -0.35 7.30 -3.70
CA HIS A 68 -0.50 5.98 -3.13
C HIS A 68 -0.70 6.02 -1.60
N ALA A 69 -0.03 6.91 -0.88
CA ALA A 69 -0.23 7.11 0.56
C ALA A 69 -1.66 7.59 0.85
N GLU A 70 -2.17 8.53 0.06
CA GLU A 70 -3.55 9.03 0.16
C GLU A 70 -4.58 7.93 -0.12
N GLN A 71 -4.38 7.12 -1.17
CA GLN A 71 -5.27 5.99 -1.47
C GLN A 71 -5.27 4.95 -0.35
N THR A 72 -4.11 4.68 0.26
CA THR A 72 -3.99 3.75 1.38
C THR A 72 -4.90 4.16 2.54
N ILE A 73 -4.84 5.43 2.97
CA ILE A 73 -5.70 5.96 4.03
C ILE A 73 -7.17 5.89 3.65
N LYS A 74 -7.52 6.29 2.43
CA LYS A 74 -8.90 6.25 1.94
C LYS A 74 -9.48 4.84 2.01
N LEU A 75 -8.72 3.84 1.55
CA LEU A 75 -9.16 2.45 1.53
C LEU A 75 -9.22 1.84 2.93
N TYR A 76 -8.24 2.11 3.81
CA TYR A 76 -8.33 1.64 5.20
C TYR A 76 -9.49 2.26 5.97
N LYS A 77 -9.77 3.55 5.76
CA LYS A 77 -10.97 4.18 6.33
C LYS A 77 -12.25 3.49 5.84
N GLN A 78 -12.35 3.18 4.55
CA GLN A 78 -13.51 2.47 4.02
C GLN A 78 -13.63 1.03 4.56
N LEU A 79 -12.51 0.33 4.71
CA LEU A 79 -12.48 -1.04 5.24
C LEU A 79 -12.84 -1.10 6.73
N PHE A 80 -12.27 -0.21 7.53
CA PHE A 80 -12.33 -0.27 8.99
C PHE A 80 -13.42 0.64 9.56
N TYR A 81 -13.79 1.70 8.86
CA TYR A 81 -14.75 2.73 9.32
C TYR A 81 -15.69 3.21 8.18
N PRO A 82 -16.45 2.32 7.51
CA PRO A 82 -17.25 2.66 6.32
C PRO A 82 -18.26 3.80 6.55
N ASP A 83 -18.80 3.92 7.77
CA ASP A 83 -19.74 4.99 8.17
C ASP A 83 -19.15 5.95 9.22
N GLY A 84 -17.81 6.03 9.29
CA GLY A 84 -17.11 6.72 10.38
C GLY A 84 -17.22 6.00 11.74
N ARG A 85 -17.82 4.80 11.75
CA ARG A 85 -17.91 3.90 12.91
C ARG A 85 -17.12 2.63 12.65
N PRO A 86 -16.49 2.04 13.68
CA PRO A 86 -15.73 0.83 13.50
C PRO A 86 -16.58 -0.32 12.93
N SER A 87 -16.13 -0.93 11.86
CA SER A 87 -16.76 -2.11 11.26
C SER A 87 -16.34 -3.37 11.99
N GLY A 88 -17.32 -4.18 12.41
CA GLY A 88 -17.06 -5.54 12.90
C GLY A 88 -16.32 -5.66 14.23
N GLU A 89 -16.19 -4.59 15.04
CA GLU A 89 -15.49 -4.65 16.34
C GLU A 89 -16.01 -5.74 17.28
N HIS A 90 -17.32 -5.99 17.27
CA HIS A 90 -17.94 -7.08 18.05
C HIS A 90 -17.49 -8.50 17.63
N ILE A 91 -16.76 -8.64 16.51
CA ILE A 91 -16.25 -9.92 15.95
C ILE A 91 -14.72 -9.99 16.07
N LEU A 92 -14.04 -8.87 16.32
CA LEU A 92 -12.59 -8.80 16.44
C LEU A 92 -12.18 -9.02 17.90
N SER A 93 -11.09 -9.77 18.10
CA SER A 93 -10.42 -9.82 19.40
C SER A 93 -9.66 -8.53 19.65
N ASP A 94 -9.37 -8.21 20.91
CA ASP A 94 -8.55 -7.04 21.28
C ASP A 94 -7.21 -7.00 20.54
N SER A 95 -6.60 -8.16 20.29
CA SER A 95 -5.36 -8.24 19.51
C SER A 95 -5.53 -7.79 18.06
N GLN A 96 -6.68 -8.09 17.45
CA GLN A 96 -6.98 -7.71 16.06
C GLN A 96 -7.38 -6.25 15.95
N VAL A 97 -8.06 -5.72 16.96
CA VAL A 97 -8.34 -4.28 17.06
C VAL A 97 -7.03 -3.51 17.15
N ARG A 98 -6.08 -3.94 17.98
CA ARG A 98 -4.74 -3.33 18.05
C ARG A 98 -4.03 -3.35 16.70
N ILE A 99 -3.92 -4.52 16.05
CA ILE A 99 -3.26 -4.63 14.74
C ILE A 99 -3.92 -3.71 13.69
N ARG A 100 -5.26 -3.64 13.66
CA ARG A 100 -5.99 -2.72 12.77
C ARG A 100 -5.60 -1.27 12.99
N ASP A 101 -5.56 -0.86 14.26
CA ASP A 101 -5.26 0.53 14.64
C ASP A 101 -3.79 0.85 14.34
N ASP A 102 -2.86 -0.09 14.59
CA ASP A 102 -1.44 0.02 14.26
C ASP A 102 -1.22 0.18 12.75
N ILE A 103 -1.93 -0.61 11.92
CA ILE A 103 -1.89 -0.49 10.45
C ILE A 103 -2.30 0.92 10.01
N LEU A 104 -3.38 1.45 10.57
CA LEU A 104 -3.88 2.78 10.22
C LEU A 104 -2.92 3.88 10.69
N GLU A 105 -2.36 3.74 11.89
CA GLU A 105 -1.35 4.66 12.41
C GLU A 105 -0.10 4.70 11.52
N HIS A 106 0.42 3.53 11.12
CA HIS A 106 1.56 3.44 10.21
C HIS A 106 1.26 4.09 8.86
N ALA A 107 0.06 3.87 8.30
CA ALA A 107 -0.35 4.51 7.06
C ALA A 107 -0.40 6.05 7.20
N TYR A 108 -0.84 6.58 8.34
CA TYR A 108 -0.86 8.03 8.56
C TYR A 108 0.55 8.60 8.71
N ARG A 109 1.43 7.91 9.44
CA ARG A 109 2.84 8.31 9.54
C ARG A 109 3.49 8.33 8.15
N ASN A 110 3.20 7.33 7.31
CA ASN A 110 3.69 7.33 5.94
C ASN A 110 3.16 8.52 5.12
N LEU A 111 1.85 8.81 5.21
CA LEU A 111 1.26 9.94 4.48
C LEU A 111 1.91 11.27 4.89
N VAL A 112 2.08 11.53 6.19
CA VAL A 112 2.73 12.76 6.68
C VAL A 112 4.17 12.87 6.16
N GLN A 113 4.89 11.76 6.09
CA GLN A 113 6.24 11.75 5.54
C GLN A 113 6.22 11.99 4.02
N ALA A 114 5.35 11.30 3.28
CA ALA A 114 5.17 11.50 1.85
C ALA A 114 4.79 12.97 1.51
N GLU A 115 3.96 13.63 2.31
CA GLU A 115 3.63 15.04 2.14
C GLU A 115 4.88 15.93 2.28
N ARG A 116 5.71 15.68 3.31
CA ARG A 116 6.95 16.43 3.55
C ARG A 116 7.95 16.21 2.42
N ASP A 117 8.16 14.97 2.04
CA ASP A 117 9.10 14.59 0.98
C ASP A 117 8.66 15.15 -0.36
N HIS A 118 7.35 15.12 -0.66
CA HIS A 118 6.81 15.72 -1.86
C HIS A 118 7.09 17.23 -1.93
N VAL A 119 6.88 17.96 -0.83
CA VAL A 119 7.19 19.39 -0.76
C VAL A 119 8.69 19.65 -0.95
N GLU A 120 9.54 18.91 -0.24
CA GLU A 120 10.99 19.08 -0.31
C GLU A 120 11.53 18.77 -1.72
N ILE A 121 11.09 17.67 -2.33
CA ILE A 121 11.45 17.27 -3.69
C ILE A 121 11.04 18.34 -4.69
N ARG A 122 9.82 18.90 -4.58
CA ARG A 122 9.40 19.98 -5.48
C ARG A 122 10.20 21.27 -5.30
N CYS A 123 10.57 21.61 -4.06
CA CYS A 123 11.39 22.78 -3.78
C CYS A 123 12.78 22.64 -4.41
N ASP A 124 13.46 21.51 -4.19
CA ASP A 124 14.77 21.22 -4.79
C ASP A 124 14.69 21.14 -6.32
N TYR A 125 13.64 20.51 -6.88
CA TYR A 125 13.41 20.51 -8.33
C TYR A 125 13.29 21.93 -8.90
N THR A 126 12.52 22.79 -8.22
CA THR A 126 12.32 24.19 -8.64
C THR A 126 13.62 24.97 -8.60
N GLU A 127 14.38 24.84 -7.51
CA GLU A 127 15.69 25.51 -7.36
C GLU A 127 16.65 25.09 -8.47
N ARG A 128 16.78 23.79 -8.71
CA ARG A 128 17.67 23.27 -9.77
C ARG A 128 17.21 23.69 -11.16
N SER A 129 15.90 23.72 -11.40
CA SER A 129 15.34 24.17 -12.67
C SER A 129 15.66 25.65 -12.94
N VAL A 130 15.54 26.50 -11.92
CA VAL A 130 15.93 27.92 -12.01
C VAL A 130 17.42 28.03 -12.31
N ARG A 131 18.28 27.31 -11.56
CA ARG A 131 19.72 27.34 -11.77
C ARG A 131 20.10 26.89 -13.19
N PHE A 132 19.50 25.81 -13.68
CA PHE A 132 19.72 25.31 -15.04
C PHE A 132 19.37 26.37 -16.09
N ARG A 133 18.19 26.99 -15.99
CA ARG A 133 17.78 28.06 -16.91
C ARG A 133 18.74 29.24 -16.87
N THR A 134 19.18 29.66 -15.69
CA THR A 134 20.14 30.76 -15.54
C THR A 134 21.48 30.44 -16.18
N THR A 135 21.95 29.19 -16.09
CA THR A 135 23.25 28.77 -16.64
C THR A 135 23.21 28.53 -18.15
N TYR A 136 22.16 27.87 -18.65
CA TYR A 136 22.12 27.37 -20.04
C TYR A 136 21.17 28.13 -20.96
N GLY A 137 20.29 28.99 -20.42
CA GLY A 137 19.36 29.80 -21.21
C GLY A 137 18.25 28.99 -21.90
N CYS A 138 18.04 27.73 -21.51
CA CYS A 138 17.00 26.84 -22.03
C CYS A 138 16.30 26.07 -20.90
N GLU A 139 15.13 25.49 -21.20
CA GLU A 139 14.37 24.70 -20.24
C GLU A 139 15.05 23.34 -19.95
N PRO A 140 15.13 22.92 -18.68
CA PRO A 140 15.66 21.61 -18.30
C PRO A 140 14.69 20.47 -18.67
N THR A 141 15.23 19.30 -18.98
CA THR A 141 14.48 18.04 -19.02
C THR A 141 14.44 17.40 -17.62
N GLU A 142 13.53 16.46 -17.36
CA GLU A 142 13.54 15.69 -16.10
C GLU A 142 14.90 15.06 -15.80
N LYS A 143 15.63 14.58 -16.81
CA LYS A 143 16.96 13.98 -16.57
C LYS A 143 17.98 15.00 -16.07
N ASP A 144 17.80 16.28 -16.37
CA ASP A 144 18.71 17.36 -15.97
C ASP A 144 18.50 17.77 -14.50
N VAL A 145 17.36 17.42 -13.90
CA VAL A 145 16.95 17.86 -12.56
C VAL A 145 16.56 16.74 -11.58
N SER A 146 16.12 15.56 -12.04
CA SER A 146 15.38 14.57 -11.24
C SER A 146 16.20 13.49 -10.51
N ARG A 147 17.47 13.22 -10.85
CA ARG A 147 18.11 11.94 -10.44
C ARG A 147 18.44 11.78 -8.95
N ALA A 148 18.54 12.85 -8.17
CA ALA A 148 18.95 12.77 -6.75
C ALA A 148 17.78 12.82 -5.74
N CYS A 149 16.59 13.24 -6.14
CA CYS A 149 15.52 13.64 -5.21
C CYS A 149 14.59 12.48 -4.85
N LEU A 150 14.34 11.57 -5.80
CA LEU A 150 13.43 10.43 -5.63
C LEU A 150 13.96 9.36 -4.66
N ASN A 151 15.29 9.14 -4.66
CA ASN A 151 15.94 8.16 -3.77
C ASN A 151 15.84 8.49 -2.26
N ARG A 152 15.38 9.69 -1.90
CA ARG A 152 15.30 10.14 -0.51
C ARG A 152 14.08 9.57 0.22
N HIS A 153 12.92 9.59 -0.42
CA HIS A 153 11.67 9.08 0.15
C HIS A 153 11.75 7.57 0.44
N SER A 154 12.20 6.79 -0.54
CA SER A 154 12.37 5.34 -0.43
C SER A 154 13.39 4.93 0.65
N ARG A 155 14.51 5.66 0.78
CA ARG A 155 15.58 5.31 1.72
C ARG A 155 15.32 5.73 3.16
N GLU A 156 14.68 6.87 3.41
CA GLU A 156 14.41 7.35 4.77
C GLU A 156 13.32 6.52 5.47
N TYR A 157 12.36 5.95 4.72
CA TYR A 157 11.30 5.13 5.32
C TYR A 157 11.71 3.66 5.55
N LEU A 158 12.62 3.10 4.75
CA LEU A 158 13.19 1.76 4.99
C LEU A 158 13.86 1.67 6.37
N LEU A 159 14.61 2.71 6.76
CA LEU A 159 15.20 2.81 8.11
C LEU A 159 14.14 2.94 9.23
N ALA A 160 12.95 3.45 8.91
CA ALA A 160 11.87 3.62 9.87
C ALA A 160 10.94 2.39 9.98
N THR A 161 11.06 1.42 9.07
CA THR A 161 10.11 0.29 8.93
C THR A 161 10.68 -1.10 9.14
N GLU A 162 11.87 -1.24 9.71
CA GLU A 162 12.52 -2.50 10.12
C GLU A 162 11.69 -3.44 11.07
N GLY A 163 10.37 -3.27 11.19
CA GLY A 163 9.49 -4.23 11.86
C GLY A 163 7.97 -4.11 11.58
N SER A 164 7.48 -3.70 10.40
CA SER A 164 6.02 -3.45 10.22
C SER A 164 5.28 -4.08 9.02
N VAL A 165 5.94 -4.76 8.09
CA VAL A 165 5.25 -5.31 6.89
C VAL A 165 4.74 -6.74 7.12
N GLU A 166 5.47 -7.56 7.87
CA GLU A 166 5.12 -8.96 8.18
C GLU A 166 3.74 -9.10 8.85
N ASP A 167 3.32 -8.14 9.68
CA ASP A 167 2.05 -8.19 10.41
C ASP A 167 0.81 -7.98 9.53
N TYR A 168 0.94 -7.31 8.38
CA TYR A 168 -0.20 -6.97 7.53
C TYR A 168 -0.71 -8.18 6.73
N GLY A 169 0.19 -8.93 6.08
CA GLY A 169 -0.18 -10.15 5.36
C GLY A 169 -0.84 -11.16 6.28
N ALA A 170 -0.26 -11.38 7.46
CA ALA A 170 -0.83 -12.26 8.48
C ALA A 170 -2.19 -11.79 9.02
N PHE A 171 -2.40 -10.47 9.14
CA PHE A 171 -3.69 -9.91 9.54
C PHE A 171 -4.79 -10.14 8.49
N ILE A 172 -4.49 -9.93 7.21
CA ILE A 172 -5.44 -10.17 6.12
C ILE A 172 -5.83 -11.64 6.03
N GLU A 173 -4.88 -12.58 6.12
CA GLU A 173 -5.18 -14.02 6.11
C GLU A 173 -6.13 -14.39 7.26
N ARG A 174 -5.86 -13.92 8.49
CA ARG A 174 -6.72 -14.19 9.66
C ARG A 174 -8.14 -13.61 9.55
N ILE A 175 -8.31 -12.48 8.85
CA ILE A 175 -9.64 -11.88 8.64
C ILE A 175 -10.40 -12.58 7.52
N LEU A 176 -9.73 -12.94 6.42
CA LEU A 176 -10.39 -13.58 5.28
C LEU A 176 -10.74 -15.05 5.55
N ASP A 177 -9.90 -15.80 6.26
CA ASP A 177 -10.16 -17.22 6.59
C ASP A 177 -11.44 -17.40 7.42
N ARG A 178 -11.72 -16.50 8.38
CA ARG A 178 -12.98 -16.53 9.15
C ARG A 178 -14.23 -16.19 8.34
N ARG A 179 -14.10 -15.45 7.22
CA ARG A 179 -15.23 -15.24 6.31
C ARG A 179 -15.56 -16.51 5.52
N GLN A 180 -14.55 -17.31 5.14
CA GLN A 180 -14.75 -18.59 4.47
C GLN A 180 -15.32 -19.67 5.40
N GLU A 181 -14.91 -19.73 6.67
CA GLU A 181 -15.49 -20.66 7.67
C GLU A 181 -16.99 -20.41 7.91
N LYS A 182 -17.43 -19.14 7.93
CA LYS A 182 -18.87 -18.83 8.06
C LYS A 182 -19.67 -19.08 6.78
N ALA A 183 -19.05 -18.98 5.61
CA ALA A 183 -19.69 -19.30 4.34
C ALA A 183 -19.86 -20.81 4.12
N SER A 184 -18.97 -21.63 4.70
CA SER A 184 -19.02 -23.09 4.62
C SER A 184 -19.70 -23.77 5.83
N GLY A 185 -19.92 -23.04 6.93
CA GLY A 185 -20.63 -23.52 8.13
C GLY A 185 -22.16 -23.40 8.11
N GLY A 186 -22.74 -22.91 7.02
CA GLY A 186 -24.18 -22.68 6.87
C GLY A 186 -24.93 -23.81 6.18
N GLU A 187 -24.72 -25.07 6.59
CA GLU A 187 -25.69 -26.16 6.42
C GLU A 187 -25.13 -27.44 7.07
N ARG A 188 -25.57 -27.74 8.29
CA ARG A 188 -25.76 -29.12 8.77
C ARG A 188 -26.62 -29.14 10.03
N LYS A 189 -27.90 -29.40 9.76
CA LYS A 189 -28.98 -29.91 10.62
C LYS A 189 -29.45 -29.06 11.80
#